data_AF-A0A255QPM6-F1
#
_entry.id   AF-A0A255QPM6-F1
#
_cell.length_a   1.000
_cell.length_b   1.000
_cell.length_c   1.000
_cell.angle_alpha   90.00
_cell.angle_beta   90.00
_cell.angle_gamma   90.00
#
_symmetry.space_group_name_H-M   'P 1'
#
loop_
_entity.id
_entity.type
_entity.pdbx_description
1 polymer ?
#
loop_
_entity_poly.entity_id
_entity_poly.type
_entity_poly.pdbx_seq_one_letter_code
_entity_poly.pdbx_strand_id
1 'polypeptide(L)'
;MTEETAQAMPRTRRIQRTGLESVLDFSAVMMLFIGIVVTCSLAWACLATGFRLDLILWCGLAVACFWFAWLVLRWMAELIRIQKQRIGIPFDGHISGPYDETVNSCSSCGAVLISDFKCDCCDARIIDPINQDDTASRSPDEV
;
A
#
# COMPACT_ATOMS: atom_id res chain seq x y z
N MET A 1 -2.39 -38.98 -24.54
CA MET A 1 -1.85 -37.68 -24.09
C MET A 1 -2.92 -37.04 -23.24
N THR A 2 -2.71 -36.99 -21.93
CA THR A 2 -3.59 -36.31 -20.98
C THR A 2 -3.15 -34.85 -20.92
N GLU A 3 -4.05 -33.94 -21.29
CA GLU A 3 -3.79 -32.50 -21.29
C GLU A 3 -3.86 -31.99 -19.84
N GLU A 4 -2.71 -31.61 -19.26
CA GLU A 4 -2.66 -31.10 -17.89
C GLU A 4 -3.06 -29.62 -17.87
N THR A 5 -4.21 -29.32 -17.27
CA THR A 5 -4.70 -27.95 -17.08
C THR A 5 -4.35 -27.45 -15.68
N ALA A 6 -3.68 -26.30 -15.60
CA ALA A 6 -3.32 -25.65 -14.33
C ALA A 6 -4.25 -24.45 -14.06
N GLN A 7 -4.70 -24.30 -12.82
CA GLN A 7 -5.54 -23.17 -12.41
C GLN A 7 -4.68 -22.03 -11.88
N ALA A 8 -4.93 -20.82 -12.35
CA ALA A 8 -4.38 -19.62 -11.72
C ALA A 8 -5.05 -19.43 -10.35
N MET A 9 -4.27 -19.47 -9.26
CA MET A 9 -4.81 -19.26 -7.91
C MET A 9 -5.28 -17.79 -7.77
N PRO A 10 -6.58 -17.53 -7.54
CA PRO A 10 -7.09 -16.17 -7.46
C PRO A 10 -6.58 -15.50 -6.17
N ARG A 11 -5.97 -14.33 -6.35
CA ARG A 11 -5.49 -13.48 -5.25
C ARG A 11 -6.69 -13.00 -4.43
N THR A 12 -6.84 -13.52 -3.21
CA THR A 12 -7.92 -13.23 -2.27
C THR A 12 -8.21 -11.73 -2.12
N ARG A 13 -9.45 -11.33 -2.45
CA ARG A 13 -10.00 -9.98 -2.27
C ARG A 13 -10.09 -9.67 -0.77
N ARG A 14 -9.31 -8.69 -0.28
CA ARG A 14 -9.23 -8.31 1.14
C ARG A 14 -10.48 -7.54 1.58
N ILE A 15 -11.09 -8.02 2.66
CA ILE A 15 -12.14 -7.32 3.41
C ILE A 15 -11.48 -6.13 4.12
N GLN A 16 -11.88 -4.92 3.73
CA GLN A 16 -11.53 -3.66 4.38
C GLN A 16 -12.03 -3.68 5.83
N ARG A 17 -11.17 -4.06 6.77
CA ARG A 17 -11.34 -3.65 8.16
C ARG A 17 -10.55 -2.37 8.33
N THR A 18 -11.26 -1.28 8.63
CA THR A 18 -10.71 0.01 9.10
C THR A 18 -9.70 -0.25 10.21
N GLY A 19 -8.44 -0.40 9.83
CA GLY A 19 -7.35 -0.78 10.71
C GLY A 19 -6.75 0.45 11.39
N LEU A 20 -6.01 0.21 12.48
CA LEU A 20 -5.15 1.20 13.17
C LEU A 20 -4.32 2.08 12.22
N GLU A 21 -4.08 1.63 10.99
CA GLU A 21 -3.44 2.38 9.91
C GLU A 21 -4.17 3.69 9.60
N SER A 22 -5.49 3.68 9.54
CA SER A 22 -6.30 4.89 9.32
C SER A 22 -6.19 5.85 10.49
N VAL A 23 -6.04 5.34 11.72
CA VAL A 23 -5.84 6.17 12.92
C VAL A 23 -4.46 6.81 12.91
N LEU A 24 -3.42 6.09 12.47
CA LEU A 24 -2.07 6.66 12.34
C LEU A 24 -2.03 7.73 11.26
N ASP A 25 -2.63 7.48 10.09
CA ASP A 25 -2.68 8.47 9.00
C ASP A 25 -3.46 9.72 9.44
N PHE A 26 -4.59 9.51 10.12
CA PHE A 26 -5.38 10.58 10.72
C PHE A 26 -4.57 11.37 11.76
N SER A 27 -3.82 10.70 12.63
CA SER A 27 -2.99 11.36 13.64
C SER A 27 -1.86 12.20 13.02
N ALA A 28 -1.25 11.72 11.93
CA ALA A 28 -0.22 12.45 11.21
C ALA A 28 -0.79 13.71 10.55
N VAL A 29 -1.98 13.61 9.94
CA VAL A 29 -2.70 14.76 9.38
C VAL A 29 -3.05 15.77 10.47
N MET A 30 -3.57 15.32 11.62
CA MET A 30 -3.89 16.20 12.74
C MET A 30 -2.66 16.92 13.30
N MET A 31 -1.53 16.22 13.46
CA MET A 31 -0.26 16.85 13.88
C MET A 31 0.21 17.91 12.89
N LEU A 32 0.04 17.67 11.58
CA LEU A 32 0.40 18.64 10.55
C LEU A 32 -0.45 19.91 10.67
N PHE A 33 -1.78 19.77 10.86
CA PHE A 33 -2.66 20.92 11.08
C PHE A 33 -2.28 21.71 12.34
N ILE A 34 -2.02 21.03 13.45
CA ILE A 34 -1.59 21.69 14.69
C ILE A 34 -0.26 22.43 14.47
N GLY A 35 0.68 21.82 13.77
CA GLY A 35 1.96 22.44 13.42
C GLY A 35 1.82 23.71 12.58
N ILE A 36 0.93 23.70 11.58
CA ILE A 36 0.63 24.90 10.78
C ILE A 36 0.04 26.01 11.67
N VAL A 37 -0.94 25.68 12.52
CA VAL A 37 -1.57 26.68 13.39
C VAL A 37 -0.55 27.31 14.36
N VAL A 38 0.30 26.48 14.97
CA VAL A 38 1.34 26.94 15.91
C VAL A 38 2.37 27.82 15.20
N THR A 39 2.89 27.38 14.04
CA THR A 39 3.89 28.14 13.27
C THR A 39 3.33 29.46 12.72
N CYS A 40 2.10 29.47 12.23
CA CYS A 40 1.41 30.71 11.83
C CYS A 40 1.24 31.67 13.01
N SER A 41 0.86 31.17 14.19
CA SER A 41 0.68 31.99 15.39
C SER A 41 2.00 32.63 15.85
N LEU A 42 3.09 31.86 15.83
CA LEU A 42 4.44 32.35 16.15
C LEU A 42 4.95 33.36 15.11
N ALA A 43 4.71 33.12 13.82
CA ALA A 43 5.08 34.05 12.75
C ALA A 43 4.33 35.38 12.90
N TRP A 44 3.03 35.35 13.22
CA TRP A 44 2.25 36.55 13.48
C TRP A 44 2.79 37.33 14.69
N ALA A 45 3.11 36.65 15.79
CA ALA A 45 3.72 37.26 16.96
C ALA A 45 5.10 37.90 16.64
N CYS A 46 5.87 37.30 15.72
CA CYS A 46 7.15 37.84 15.24
C CYS A 46 6.96 39.19 14.53
N LEU A 47 5.97 39.25 13.65
CA LEU A 47 5.65 40.48 12.92
C LEU A 47 5.13 41.58 13.86
N ALA A 48 4.32 41.22 14.86
CA ALA A 48 3.73 42.17 15.80
C ALA A 48 4.72 42.75 16.81
N THR A 49 5.67 41.95 17.30
CA THR A 49 6.63 42.35 18.35
C THR A 49 7.97 42.85 17.82
N GLY A 50 8.16 42.83 16.50
CA GLY A 50 9.42 43.14 15.84
C GLY A 50 10.38 41.95 15.80
N PHE A 51 11.32 41.96 14.84
CA PHE A 51 12.28 40.88 14.59
C PHE A 51 13.20 40.63 15.80
N ARG A 52 12.76 39.77 16.72
CA ARG A 52 13.56 39.29 17.85
C ARG A 52 14.23 37.96 17.49
N LEU A 53 15.55 37.90 17.62
CA LEU A 53 16.35 36.70 17.35
C LEU A 53 15.88 35.48 18.17
N ASP A 54 15.46 35.69 19.42
CA ASP A 54 14.86 34.62 20.24
C ASP A 54 13.65 33.99 19.57
N LEU A 55 12.73 34.80 19.05
CA LEU A 55 11.49 34.28 18.46
C LEU A 55 11.75 33.52 17.15
N ILE A 56 12.78 33.94 16.39
CA ILE A 56 13.24 33.22 15.20
C ILE A 56 13.79 31.85 15.59
N LEU A 57 14.58 31.77 16.66
CA LEU A 57 15.10 30.51 17.19
C LEU A 57 13.97 29.57 17.62
N TRP A 58 12.97 30.10 18.35
CA TRP A 58 11.78 29.32 18.76
C TRP A 58 10.95 28.85 17.57
N CYS A 59 10.78 29.68 16.54
CA CYS A 59 10.13 29.29 15.28
C CYS A 59 10.88 28.14 14.59
N GLY A 60 12.21 28.26 14.45
CA GLY A 60 13.03 27.22 13.84
C GLY A 60 12.97 25.90 14.61
N LEU A 61 13.04 25.97 15.94
CA LEU A 61 12.91 24.79 16.80
C LEU A 61 11.52 24.15 16.68
N ALA A 62 10.45 24.95 16.64
CA ALA A 62 9.09 24.44 16.45
C ALA A 62 8.97 23.68 15.13
N VAL A 63 9.41 24.29 14.01
CA VAL A 63 9.39 23.66 12.68
C VAL A 63 10.18 22.36 12.67
N ALA A 64 11.40 22.36 13.23
CA ALA A 64 12.23 21.15 13.30
C ALA A 64 11.58 20.04 14.11
N CYS A 65 10.95 20.38 15.25
CA CYS A 65 10.28 19.42 16.11
C CYS A 65 9.04 18.80 15.43
N PHE A 66 8.22 19.62 14.76
CA PHE A 66 7.07 19.12 13.98
C PHE A 66 7.51 18.25 12.80
N TRP A 67 8.56 18.64 12.08
CA TRP A 67 9.12 17.83 11.00
C TRP A 67 9.60 16.47 11.53
N PHE A 68 10.33 16.47 12.64
CA PHE A 68 10.84 15.24 13.24
C PHE A 68 9.71 14.33 13.73
N ALA A 69 8.70 14.90 14.40
CA ALA A 69 7.50 14.16 14.82
C ALA A 69 6.78 13.53 13.61
N TRP A 70 6.64 14.26 12.51
CA TRP A 70 6.05 13.72 11.27
C TRP A 70 6.88 12.56 10.69
N LEU A 71 8.20 12.67 10.65
CA LEU A 71 9.08 11.59 10.20
C LEU A 71 8.96 10.34 11.08
N VAL A 72 8.94 10.51 12.40
CA VAL A 72 8.79 9.40 13.35
C VAL A 72 7.45 8.70 13.18
N LEU A 73 6.35 9.45 13.02
CA LEU A 73 5.03 8.87 12.76
C LEU A 73 5.00 8.08 11.45
N ARG A 74 5.60 8.63 10.38
CA ARG A 74 5.72 7.94 9.09
C ARG A 74 6.52 6.64 9.21
N TRP A 75 7.65 6.69 9.90
CA TRP A 75 8.49 5.51 10.14
C TRP A 75 7.77 4.44 10.96
N MET A 76 7.03 4.83 12.01
CA MET A 76 6.22 3.91 12.80
C MET A 76 5.10 3.26 11.97
N ALA A 77 4.45 4.01 11.08
CA ALA A 77 3.46 3.46 10.16
C ALA A 77 4.08 2.40 9.23
N GLU A 78 5.27 2.67 8.70
CA GLU A 78 6.03 1.72 7.87
C GLU A 78 6.37 0.44 8.65
N LEU A 79 6.85 0.57 9.89
CA LEU A 79 7.17 -0.58 10.75
C LEU A 79 5.96 -1.47 11.02
N ILE A 80 4.79 -0.88 11.28
CA ILE A 80 3.55 -1.63 11.50
C ILE A 80 3.18 -2.43 10.25
N ARG A 81 3.32 -1.84 9.05
CA ARG A 81 3.07 -2.55 7.78
C ARG A 81 4.01 -3.73 7.60
N ILE A 82 5.31 -3.55 7.87
CA ILE A 82 6.32 -4.62 7.77
C ILE A 82 6.03 -5.75 8.79
N GLN A 83 5.67 -5.40 10.03
CA GLN A 83 5.33 -6.39 11.05
C GLN A 83 4.10 -7.21 10.66
N LYS A 84 3.05 -6.57 10.14
CA LYS A 84 1.87 -7.28 9.63
C LYS A 84 2.21 -8.22 8.48
N GLN A 85 3.06 -7.78 7.55
CA GLN A 85 3.54 -8.62 6.44
C GLN A 85 4.24 -9.88 6.94
N ARG A 86 5.12 -9.78 7.95
CA ARG A 86 5.81 -10.95 8.53
C ARG A 86 4.89 -11.96 9.19
N ILE A 87 3.75 -11.51 9.74
CA ILE A 87 2.78 -12.38 10.42
C ILE A 87 1.72 -12.90 9.43
N GLY A 88 1.80 -12.52 8.15
CA GLY A 88 0.80 -12.88 7.14
C GLY A 88 -0.55 -12.19 7.34
N ILE A 89 -0.59 -11.13 8.15
CA ILE A 89 -1.81 -10.38 8.43
C ILE A 89 -2.02 -9.37 7.30
N PRO A 90 -3.25 -9.24 6.78
CA PRO A 90 -3.56 -8.23 5.80
C PRO A 90 -3.38 -6.81 6.37
N PHE A 91 -2.72 -5.94 5.62
CA PHE A 91 -2.55 -4.50 5.88
C PHE A 91 -3.10 -3.69 4.71
N ASP A 92 -3.53 -2.45 4.97
CA ASP A 92 -4.02 -1.52 3.97
C ASP A 92 -2.94 -0.48 3.62
N GLY A 93 -2.85 -0.09 2.34
CA GLY A 93 -1.88 0.88 1.82
C GLY A 93 -0.64 0.32 1.11
N HIS A 94 0.14 1.21 0.49
CA HIS A 94 1.37 0.90 -0.24
C HIS A 94 2.55 0.85 0.74
N ILE A 95 3.32 -0.25 0.75
CA ILE A 95 4.64 -0.26 1.38
C ILE A 95 5.59 0.49 0.44
N SER A 96 6.37 1.41 0.98
CA SER A 96 7.46 2.04 0.23
C SER A 96 8.57 0.99 0.06
N GLY A 97 8.54 0.22 -1.03
CA GLY A 97 9.52 -0.84 -1.31
C GLY A 97 9.51 -1.20 -2.80
N PRO A 98 10.55 -1.90 -3.31
CA PRO A 98 10.52 -2.42 -4.66
C PRO A 98 9.26 -3.28 -4.80
N TYR A 99 8.43 -2.94 -5.79
CA TYR A 99 7.12 -3.52 -6.02
C TYR A 99 7.15 -5.04 -5.81
N ASP A 100 6.30 -5.56 -4.92
CA ASP A 100 5.86 -6.96 -4.99
C ASP A 100 5.01 -7.07 -6.27
N GLU A 101 5.69 -7.11 -7.42
CA GLU A 101 5.12 -7.62 -8.66
C GLU A 101 4.60 -9.01 -8.31
N THR A 102 3.29 -9.19 -8.38
CA THR A 102 2.76 -10.54 -8.22
C THR A 102 3.22 -11.35 -9.38
N VAL A 103 4.16 -12.23 -9.08
CA VAL A 103 4.63 -13.22 -9.99
C VAL A 103 3.61 -14.36 -9.95
N ASN A 104 2.87 -14.54 -11.04
CA ASN A 104 2.01 -15.70 -11.21
C ASN A 104 2.91 -16.95 -11.24
N SER A 105 2.51 -18.03 -10.58
CA SER A 105 3.24 -19.30 -10.61
C SER A 105 2.35 -20.44 -11.11
N CYS A 106 2.94 -21.39 -11.81
CA CYS A 106 2.23 -22.56 -12.34
C CYS A 106 1.91 -23.54 -11.20
N SER A 107 0.66 -24.00 -11.10
CA SER A 107 0.25 -24.96 -10.06
C SER A 107 0.83 -26.37 -10.26
N SER A 108 1.24 -26.74 -11.49
CA SER A 108 1.79 -28.07 -11.80
C SER A 108 3.29 -28.15 -11.48
N CYS A 109 4.09 -27.19 -11.97
CA CYS A 109 5.55 -27.22 -11.82
C CYS A 109 6.14 -26.17 -10.87
N GLY A 110 5.34 -25.23 -10.37
CA GLY A 110 5.80 -24.14 -9.49
C GLY A 110 6.63 -23.06 -10.18
N ALA A 111 6.86 -23.16 -11.51
CA ALA A 111 7.63 -22.17 -12.24
C ALA A 111 6.92 -20.81 -12.27
N VAL A 112 7.72 -19.75 -12.18
CA VAL A 112 7.29 -18.38 -12.40
C VAL A 112 6.82 -18.22 -13.85
N LEU A 113 5.63 -17.66 -14.02
CA LEU A 113 5.02 -17.46 -15.32
C LEU A 113 5.46 -16.13 -15.91
N ILE A 114 6.07 -16.21 -17.09
CA ILE A 114 6.40 -15.06 -17.93
C ILE A 114 5.23 -14.72 -18.86
N SER A 115 4.38 -15.71 -19.17
CA SER A 115 3.22 -15.57 -20.06
C SER A 115 1.94 -16.04 -19.38
N ASP A 116 0.81 -15.37 -19.68
CA ASP A 116 -0.49 -15.65 -19.06
C ASP A 116 -1.20 -16.90 -19.65
N PHE A 117 -0.73 -17.41 -20.79
CA PHE A 117 -1.46 -18.45 -21.54
C PHE A 117 -0.90 -19.85 -21.34
N LYS A 118 0.40 -19.98 -21.05
CA LYS A 118 1.07 -21.27 -20.89
C LYS A 118 2.30 -21.18 -19.99
N CYS A 119 2.65 -22.30 -19.35
CA CYS A 119 3.88 -22.42 -18.60
C CYS A 119 5.05 -22.83 -19.50
N ASP A 120 6.15 -22.07 -19.53
CA ASP A 120 7.33 -22.41 -20.35
C ASP A 120 8.07 -23.67 -19.88
N CYS A 121 7.86 -24.11 -18.64
CA CYS A 121 8.55 -25.26 -18.06
C CYS A 121 7.81 -26.59 -18.27
N CYS A 122 6.49 -26.61 -18.08
CA CYS A 122 5.68 -27.83 -18.19
C CYS A 122 4.67 -27.80 -19.34
N ASP A 123 4.65 -26.73 -20.14
CA ASP A 123 3.73 -26.47 -21.26
C ASP A 123 2.24 -26.57 -20.87
N ALA A 124 1.93 -26.55 -19.56
CA ALA A 124 0.57 -26.60 -19.06
C ALA A 124 -0.16 -25.30 -19.43
N ARG A 125 -1.37 -25.46 -19.97
CA ARG A 125 -2.25 -24.34 -20.30
C ARG A 125 -2.84 -23.77 -19.02
N ILE A 126 -2.78 -22.45 -18.88
CA ILE A 126 -3.33 -21.75 -17.73
C ILE A 126 -4.76 -21.37 -18.03
N ILE A 127 -5.66 -21.81 -17.17
CA ILE A 127 -7.06 -21.41 -17.20
C ILE A 127 -7.20 -20.27 -16.20
N ASP A 128 -7.35 -19.07 -16.74
CA ASP A 128 -7.59 -17.88 -15.93
C ASP A 128 -9.06 -17.85 -15.48
N PRO A 129 -9.34 -17.83 -14.17
CA PRO A 129 -10.72 -17.89 -13.67
C PRO A 129 -11.55 -16.64 -14.04
N ILE A 130 -10.90 -15.53 -14.44
CA ILE A 130 -11.57 -14.27 -14.80
C ILE A 130 -12.25 -14.35 -16.17
N ASN A 131 -11.74 -15.18 -17.10
CA ASN A 131 -12.31 -15.35 -18.46
C ASN A 131 -13.29 -16.53 -18.56
N GLN A 132 -13.53 -17.25 -17.46
CA GLN A 132 -14.35 -18.46 -17.48
C GLN A 132 -15.86 -18.15 -17.47
N ASP A 133 -16.27 -16.95 -17.04
CA ASP A 133 -17.67 -16.52 -17.03
C ASP A 133 -18.20 -16.14 -18.43
N ASP A 134 -17.32 -15.71 -19.36
CA ASP A 134 -17.74 -15.28 -20.71
C ASP A 134 -17.94 -16.45 -21.69
N THR A 135 -17.38 -17.63 -21.39
CA THR A 135 -17.49 -18.81 -22.28
C THR A 135 -18.60 -19.78 -21.90
N ALA A 136 -19.13 -19.70 -20.67
CA ALA A 136 -20.25 -20.56 -20.23
C ALA A 136 -21.64 -20.06 -20.67
N SER A 137 -21.75 -18.85 -21.25
CA SER A 137 -23.04 -18.23 -21.62
C SER A 137 -23.42 -18.36 -23.11
N ARG A 138 -22.53 -18.87 -23.98
CA ARG A 138 -22.88 -19.21 -25.37
C ARG A 138 -23.35 -20.66 -25.48
N SER A 139 -24.63 -20.88 -25.17
CA SER A 139 -25.37 -22.06 -25.62
C SER A 139 -25.38 -22.07 -27.16
N PRO A 140 -24.99 -23.18 -27.81
CA PRO A 140 -25.10 -23.35 -29.25
C PRO A 140 -26.51 -23.86 -29.62
N ASP A 141 -27.56 -23.14 -29.25
CA ASP A 141 -28.94 -23.45 -29.64
C ASP A 141 -29.67 -22.18 -30.11
N GLU A 142 -29.19 -21.55 -31.18
CA GLU A 142 -30.02 -20.70 -32.03
C GLU A 142 -29.60 -20.91 -33.49
N VAL A 143 -30.27 -21.91 -34.09
CA VAL A 143 -30.39 -22.13 -35.55
C VAL A 143 -31.65 -21.42 -36.03
#